data_AF-A0A381ZVM9-F1
#
_entry.id   AF-A0A381ZVM9-F1
#
_cell.length_a   1.000
_cell.length_b   1.000
_cell.length_c   1.000
_cell.angle_alpha   90.00
_cell.angle_beta   90.00
_cell.angle_gamma   90.00
#
_symmetry.space_group_name_H-M   'P 1'
#
loop_
_entity.id
_entity.type
_entity.pdbx_description
1 polymer ?
#
loop_
_entity_poly.entity_id
_entity_poly.type
_entity_poly.pdbx_seq_one_letter_code
_entity_poly.pdbx_strand_id
1 'polypeptide(L)'
;DFNRNFLITFDENFTNLEEYLNGTDPRNNDTDGDGMLDGWEAYYGLQPTDPSDANQDFDGDGFYLVWLENLEVAFHVNRGGFVISIESFTNLQEFLNNTSPNNNDTDDDGMWDGWEVYYGFNPLDAYDSTVDNDEDGFDSNHNGTIEEEEEHNNILEFTADTHPFFADTDSDGMPDGWEWKYGLDPLNPLDAGFDSDNDRLINRHEYNNTAAGSYIEVDNITTTLPGNNDTDADGLLDGEEILDYLTDPTSADTDGDGMPDGWEVKYGLDPLDSIDALQDNDNDGFDADWNNNLTDDETFHNLAEYLNGTDPTNGDTDGDGMPDGWEVYWDLQPLNSSDANDDPDNDSLINIYEFDNSNVEGFDDTVYSADNITGSNPLLKDTDGDYITDGEECVSGEDGYVTDPSNPDSDGDGIPDGWELMYSLDPFDSNDGNQDLDGDGWDFNRNGTIEPWEEFTNYEEYLNGTDPRNNDTDGDGMPDGWEGYYGLDPNSADDKEWDNDSDGYDSDRDGELSPDEKFTNYEEFLADTNPSRADTDGDNCTDGWEIYWNEHKPANETGTLDPLDGIDGSRDYDNDGWEDWNGVWHFFPNWREEEAQTNPWDPDTDGDGMTDGFEADN
;
A
#
# COMPACT_ATOMS: atom_id res chain seq x y z
N ASP A 1 30.99 25.04 -70.06
CA ASP A 1 30.94 25.19 -68.60
C ASP A 1 29.49 25.37 -68.20
N PHE A 2 28.64 24.44 -68.63
CA PHE A 2 27.21 24.55 -68.31
C PHE A 2 26.96 24.26 -66.83
N ASN A 3 27.88 23.52 -66.19
CA ASN A 3 27.90 23.25 -64.76
C ASN A 3 28.78 24.24 -63.97
N ARG A 4 29.23 25.34 -64.61
CA ARG A 4 29.95 26.48 -64.00
C ARG A 4 31.12 26.11 -63.08
N ASN A 5 31.75 24.95 -63.30
CA ASN A 5 32.83 24.42 -62.45
C ASN A 5 34.23 24.92 -62.89
N PHE A 6 34.28 25.86 -63.84
CA PHE A 6 35.47 26.44 -64.44
C PHE A 6 36.38 25.45 -65.18
N LEU A 7 35.89 24.23 -65.47
CA LEU A 7 36.59 23.17 -66.18
C LEU A 7 35.76 22.69 -67.37
N ILE A 8 35.90 23.36 -68.52
CA ILE A 8 35.24 22.94 -69.76
C ILE A 8 35.78 21.57 -70.21
N THR A 9 34.98 20.53 -70.01
CA THR A 9 35.26 19.19 -70.51
C THR A 9 34.86 19.05 -71.99
N PHE A 10 35.27 17.95 -72.64
CA PHE A 10 34.99 17.76 -74.06
C PHE A 10 33.48 17.79 -74.36
N ASP A 11 32.69 17.24 -73.45
CA ASP A 11 31.23 17.11 -73.55
C ASP A 11 30.50 18.43 -73.28
N GLU A 12 31.21 19.48 -72.85
CA GLU A 12 30.68 20.83 -72.63
C GLU A 12 31.06 21.81 -73.75
N ASN A 13 31.73 21.34 -74.80
CA ASN A 13 32.01 22.18 -75.96
C ASN A 13 30.80 22.19 -76.88
N PHE A 14 30.26 23.39 -77.12
CA PHE A 14 29.30 23.60 -78.20
C PHE A 14 30.05 23.69 -79.52
N THR A 15 29.96 22.65 -80.33
CA THR A 15 30.73 22.50 -81.57
C THR A 15 30.09 23.28 -82.72
N ASN A 16 30.88 23.65 -83.73
CA ASN A 16 30.36 24.25 -84.96
C ASN A 16 29.26 23.41 -85.65
N LEU A 17 29.21 22.09 -85.41
CA LEU A 17 28.13 21.24 -85.92
C LEU A 17 26.84 21.45 -85.13
N GLU A 18 26.93 21.53 -83.81
CA GLU A 18 25.79 21.82 -82.93
C GLU A 18 25.27 23.24 -83.14
N GLU A 19 26.15 24.22 -83.34
CA GLU A 19 25.75 25.58 -83.70
C GLU A 19 24.97 25.60 -85.02
N TYR A 20 25.46 24.88 -86.04
CA TYR A 20 24.73 24.75 -87.31
C TYR A 20 23.36 24.05 -87.15
N LEU A 21 23.25 23.08 -86.24
CA LEU A 21 21.99 22.36 -86.00
C LEU A 21 20.98 23.18 -85.19
N ASN A 22 21.45 24.04 -84.29
CA ASN A 22 20.62 24.95 -83.48
C ASN A 22 20.41 26.33 -84.13
N GLY A 23 21.07 26.61 -85.26
CA GLY A 23 20.87 27.85 -86.01
C GLY A 23 21.67 29.06 -85.52
N THR A 24 22.69 28.83 -84.69
CA THR A 24 23.51 29.87 -84.06
C THR A 24 24.77 30.24 -84.86
N ASP A 25 25.45 31.34 -84.53
CA ASP A 25 26.66 31.81 -85.23
C ASP A 25 27.96 31.31 -84.56
N PRO A 26 28.79 30.48 -85.23
CA PRO A 26 30.07 29.98 -84.70
C PRO A 26 31.17 30.96 -84.31
N ARG A 27 30.87 32.27 -84.36
CA ARG A 27 31.77 33.35 -83.98
C ARG A 27 31.18 34.24 -82.90
N ASN A 28 29.96 33.96 -82.48
CA ASN A 28 29.22 34.68 -81.46
C ASN A 28 28.68 33.66 -80.47
N ASN A 29 29.02 33.78 -79.20
CA ASN A 29 28.67 32.78 -78.18
C ASN A 29 27.30 33.04 -77.52
N ASP A 30 26.57 34.05 -78.00
CA ASP A 30 25.24 34.51 -77.59
C ASP A 30 24.60 35.12 -78.85
N THR A 31 23.92 34.29 -79.62
CA THR A 31 23.50 34.58 -81.00
C THR A 31 22.39 35.62 -81.07
N ASP A 32 21.45 35.61 -80.14
CA ASP A 32 20.31 36.54 -80.10
C ASP A 32 20.51 37.73 -79.14
N GLY A 33 21.53 37.69 -78.29
CA GLY A 33 22.02 38.83 -77.51
C GLY A 33 21.24 39.10 -76.24
N ASP A 34 20.60 38.08 -75.67
CA ASP A 34 19.81 38.21 -74.43
C ASP A 34 20.65 38.06 -73.14
N GLY A 35 21.92 37.65 -73.29
CA GLY A 35 22.88 37.50 -72.19
C GLY A 35 23.08 36.05 -71.72
N MET A 36 22.33 35.09 -72.25
CA MET A 36 22.58 33.66 -72.08
C MET A 36 23.56 33.17 -73.16
N LEU A 37 24.18 32.00 -72.96
CA LEU A 37 25.14 31.44 -73.93
C LEU A 37 24.46 30.37 -74.80
N ASP A 38 24.70 30.41 -76.11
CA ASP A 38 24.10 29.48 -77.09
C ASP A 38 24.20 28.01 -76.66
N GLY A 39 25.36 27.63 -76.12
CA GLY A 39 25.64 26.25 -75.69
C GLY A 39 24.98 25.88 -74.36
N TRP A 40 24.70 26.84 -73.49
CA TRP A 40 23.96 26.63 -72.24
C TRP A 40 22.47 26.49 -72.52
N GLU A 41 21.91 27.40 -73.33
CA GLU A 41 20.52 27.35 -73.76
C GLU A 41 20.20 26.05 -74.51
N ALA A 42 21.05 25.66 -75.46
CA ALA A 42 20.88 24.41 -76.20
C ALA A 42 21.00 23.16 -75.32
N TYR A 43 21.78 23.22 -74.23
CA TYR A 43 21.91 22.12 -73.28
C TYR A 43 20.62 21.96 -72.45
N TYR A 44 20.04 23.07 -71.98
CA TYR A 44 18.80 23.09 -71.20
C TYR A 44 17.52 23.05 -72.05
N GLY A 45 17.65 23.04 -73.38
CA GLY A 45 16.51 22.92 -74.31
C GLY A 45 15.77 24.24 -74.57
N LEU A 46 16.38 25.36 -74.20
CA LEU A 46 15.96 26.72 -74.51
C LEU A 46 16.22 27.05 -76.00
N GLN A 47 15.95 28.27 -76.44
CA GLN A 47 16.01 28.71 -77.83
C GLN A 47 17.12 29.77 -78.05
N PRO A 48 18.36 29.35 -78.39
CA PRO A 48 19.53 30.22 -78.67
C PRO A 48 19.41 31.27 -79.79
N THR A 49 18.21 31.43 -80.36
CA THR A 49 17.93 32.36 -81.46
C THR A 49 16.66 33.19 -81.21
N ASP A 50 16.02 33.04 -80.05
CA ASP A 50 14.82 33.75 -79.63
C ASP A 50 15.04 34.42 -78.27
N PRO A 51 15.43 35.72 -78.24
CA PRO A 51 15.84 36.41 -77.02
C PRO A 51 14.69 36.66 -76.02
N SER A 52 13.49 36.16 -76.32
CA SER A 52 12.33 36.26 -75.44
C SER A 52 12.26 35.11 -74.44
N ASP A 53 12.99 34.01 -74.65
CA ASP A 53 13.05 32.90 -73.71
C ASP A 53 13.87 33.23 -72.45
N ALA A 54 14.84 34.15 -72.52
CA ALA A 54 15.51 34.74 -71.35
C ALA A 54 14.54 35.28 -70.29
N ASN A 55 13.34 35.70 -70.68
CA ASN A 55 12.32 36.25 -69.78
C ASN A 55 11.20 35.25 -69.47
N GLN A 56 11.32 34.01 -69.94
CA GLN A 56 10.41 32.93 -69.56
C GLN A 56 10.91 32.31 -68.24
N ASP A 57 9.98 31.80 -67.46
CA ASP A 57 10.21 30.95 -66.32
C ASP A 57 9.71 29.56 -66.75
N PHE A 58 10.67 28.68 -66.96
CA PHE A 58 10.46 27.44 -67.70
C PHE A 58 10.08 26.28 -66.78
N ASP A 59 10.46 26.33 -65.50
CA ASP A 59 10.16 25.37 -64.43
C ASP A 59 9.08 25.86 -63.44
N GLY A 60 8.82 27.16 -63.37
CA GLY A 60 7.67 27.75 -62.67
C GLY A 60 7.95 28.17 -61.23
N ASP A 61 9.18 28.52 -60.90
CA ASP A 61 9.72 28.65 -59.53
C ASP A 61 9.73 30.10 -58.98
N GLY A 62 9.19 31.06 -59.74
CA GLY A 62 9.25 32.48 -59.38
C GLY A 62 8.56 32.89 -58.06
N PHE A 63 9.15 33.89 -57.40
CA PHE A 63 8.67 34.50 -56.14
C PHE A 63 7.84 35.78 -56.36
N TYR A 64 6.85 36.08 -55.50
CA TYR A 64 5.96 37.25 -55.63
C TYR A 64 5.90 38.19 -54.40
N LEU A 65 5.75 39.50 -54.65
CA LEU A 65 5.28 40.50 -53.69
C LEU A 65 4.10 41.30 -54.26
N VAL A 66 2.94 41.31 -53.59
CA VAL A 66 1.87 42.30 -53.86
C VAL A 66 2.21 43.62 -53.17
N TRP A 67 2.33 44.71 -53.92
CA TRP A 67 2.16 46.06 -53.34
C TRP A 67 0.70 46.48 -53.50
N LEU A 68 -0.14 46.23 -52.48
CA LEU A 68 -1.43 46.92 -52.39
C LEU A 68 -1.16 48.35 -51.94
N GLU A 69 -1.74 49.34 -52.64
CA GLU A 69 -1.65 50.74 -52.25
C GLU A 69 -2.17 50.92 -50.80
N ASN A 70 -1.25 51.03 -49.85
CA ASN A 70 -1.38 51.40 -48.42
C ASN A 70 -1.49 50.29 -47.34
N LEU A 71 -0.99 49.07 -47.55
CA LEU A 71 -0.63 48.16 -46.44
C LEU A 71 0.63 47.36 -46.81
N GLU A 72 1.65 47.39 -45.94
CA GLU A 72 2.78 46.45 -45.95
C GLU A 72 2.28 45.13 -45.33
N VAL A 73 1.67 44.25 -46.12
CA VAL A 73 1.43 42.85 -45.73
C VAL A 73 1.59 41.99 -46.99
N ALA A 74 2.57 41.09 -46.97
CA ALA A 74 2.80 40.12 -48.03
C ALA A 74 1.90 38.91 -47.76
N PHE A 75 0.92 38.66 -48.63
CA PHE A 75 0.20 37.38 -48.66
C PHE A 75 0.48 36.71 -50.00
N HIS A 76 0.99 35.48 -49.95
CA HIS A 76 1.00 34.58 -51.10
C HIS A 76 -0.40 34.00 -51.33
N VAL A 77 -0.74 33.79 -52.60
CA VAL A 77 -1.91 32.99 -53.03
C VAL A 77 -1.49 31.91 -54.03
N ASN A 78 -0.20 31.55 -54.07
CA ASN A 78 0.37 30.74 -55.15
C ASN A 78 0.94 29.38 -54.72
N ARG A 79 0.11 28.59 -54.04
CA ARG A 79 -0.13 27.17 -54.40
C ARG A 79 -1.50 26.96 -55.10
N GLY A 80 -2.15 28.05 -55.55
CA GLY A 80 -3.46 28.08 -56.24
C GLY A 80 -3.44 28.02 -57.79
N GLY A 81 -2.27 27.92 -58.43
CA GLY A 81 -2.13 27.50 -59.84
C GLY A 81 -2.20 28.56 -60.95
N PHE A 82 -1.75 29.82 -60.72
CA PHE A 82 -1.57 30.80 -61.81
C PHE A 82 -0.33 31.71 -61.61
N VAL A 83 0.63 31.62 -62.54
CA VAL A 83 1.81 32.51 -62.68
C VAL A 83 1.52 33.58 -63.74
N ILE A 84 1.79 34.87 -63.47
CA ILE A 84 1.78 35.97 -64.47
C ILE A 84 3.19 36.54 -64.71
N SER A 85 3.38 37.21 -65.85
CA SER A 85 4.71 37.52 -66.44
C SER A 85 5.63 38.53 -65.71
N ILE A 86 5.38 38.83 -64.44
CA ILE A 86 6.27 39.59 -63.54
C ILE A 86 6.80 38.70 -62.41
N GLU A 87 6.38 37.44 -62.37
CA GLU A 87 6.45 36.49 -61.24
C GLU A 87 7.30 35.28 -61.60
N SER A 88 8.41 35.49 -62.29
CA SER A 88 9.22 34.44 -62.92
C SER A 88 10.66 34.60 -62.44
N PHE A 89 11.23 33.58 -61.80
CA PHE A 89 12.69 33.49 -61.72
C PHE A 89 13.15 33.02 -63.10
N THR A 90 13.44 34.02 -63.92
CA THR A 90 13.59 33.82 -65.37
C THR A 90 14.79 32.96 -65.71
N ASN A 91 14.80 32.36 -66.89
CA ASN A 91 15.96 31.63 -67.44
C ASN A 91 17.26 32.47 -67.40
N LEU A 92 17.17 33.80 -67.50
CA LEU A 92 18.33 34.68 -67.32
C LEU A 92 18.77 34.80 -65.85
N GLN A 93 17.84 34.85 -64.89
CA GLN A 93 18.15 34.85 -63.46
C GLN A 93 18.75 33.51 -63.02
N GLU A 94 18.20 32.41 -63.54
CA GLU A 94 18.75 31.06 -63.45
C GLU A 94 20.21 31.02 -63.91
N PHE A 95 20.45 31.51 -65.13
CA PHE A 95 21.79 31.66 -65.68
C PHE A 95 22.69 32.54 -64.80
N LEU A 96 22.19 33.61 -64.18
CA LEU A 96 23.01 34.49 -63.35
C LEU A 96 23.36 33.88 -61.98
N ASN A 97 22.52 33.02 -61.43
CA ASN A 97 22.71 32.38 -60.12
C ASN A 97 23.33 30.97 -60.20
N ASN A 98 23.55 30.44 -61.41
CA ASN A 98 24.07 29.09 -61.70
C ASN A 98 23.08 27.95 -61.36
N THR A 99 21.79 28.27 -61.33
CA THR A 99 20.72 27.30 -61.18
C THR A 99 20.31 26.73 -62.54
N SER A 100 19.49 25.68 -62.53
CA SER A 100 19.06 24.97 -63.73
C SER A 100 17.65 25.40 -64.17
N PRO A 101 17.46 26.03 -65.34
CA PRO A 101 16.19 26.65 -65.76
C PRO A 101 15.06 25.66 -66.05
N ASN A 102 15.29 24.38 -65.85
CA ASN A 102 14.33 23.31 -66.03
C ASN A 102 14.14 22.50 -64.75
N ASN A 103 14.60 23.03 -63.63
CA ASN A 103 14.58 22.45 -62.31
C ASN A 103 14.43 23.57 -61.29
N ASN A 104 13.25 23.66 -60.69
CA ASN A 104 12.88 24.71 -59.75
C ASN A 104 13.59 24.65 -58.38
N ASP A 105 14.40 23.61 -58.14
CA ASP A 105 15.11 23.30 -56.89
C ASP A 105 16.45 22.67 -57.29
N THR A 106 17.48 23.48 -57.49
CA THR A 106 18.74 23.07 -58.11
C THR A 106 19.57 22.14 -57.23
N ASP A 107 19.48 22.26 -55.90
CA ASP A 107 20.24 21.46 -54.95
C ASP A 107 19.44 20.33 -54.27
N ASP A 108 18.18 20.16 -54.68
CA ASP A 108 17.26 19.09 -54.29
C ASP A 108 16.96 19.08 -52.78
N ASP A 109 16.89 20.27 -52.15
CA ASP A 109 16.66 20.43 -50.72
C ASP A 109 15.19 20.71 -50.34
N GLY A 110 14.36 20.97 -51.35
CA GLY A 110 12.92 21.17 -51.25
C GLY A 110 12.49 22.64 -51.28
N MET A 111 13.40 23.59 -51.14
CA MET A 111 13.14 25.01 -51.36
C MET A 111 13.29 25.34 -52.85
N TRP A 112 12.61 26.39 -53.32
CA TRP A 112 12.72 26.78 -54.72
C TRP A 112 13.82 27.81 -54.94
N ASP A 113 14.57 27.67 -56.04
CA ASP A 113 15.71 28.52 -56.40
C ASP A 113 15.33 30.02 -56.34
N GLY A 114 14.16 30.36 -56.89
CA GLY A 114 13.61 31.71 -56.86
C GLY A 114 13.28 32.24 -55.45
N TRP A 115 12.79 31.39 -54.54
CA TRP A 115 12.49 31.74 -53.14
C TRP A 115 13.77 31.98 -52.35
N GLU A 116 14.74 31.08 -52.52
CA GLU A 116 16.03 31.17 -51.86
C GLU A 116 16.77 32.45 -52.24
N VAL A 117 16.88 32.74 -53.53
CA VAL A 117 17.54 33.97 -54.00
C VAL A 117 16.81 35.23 -53.54
N TYR A 118 15.48 35.17 -53.39
CA TYR A 118 14.71 36.30 -52.90
C TYR A 118 15.02 36.63 -51.43
N TYR A 119 15.07 35.60 -50.57
CA TYR A 119 15.41 35.77 -49.15
C TYR A 119 16.93 35.83 -48.89
N GLY A 120 17.74 35.59 -49.92
CA GLY A 120 19.20 35.70 -49.85
C GLY A 120 19.91 34.41 -49.41
N PHE A 121 19.20 33.29 -49.46
CA PHE A 121 19.73 31.93 -49.36
C PHE A 121 20.48 31.53 -50.64
N ASN A 122 21.18 30.41 -50.59
CA ASN A 122 22.04 29.97 -51.67
C ASN A 122 21.45 28.74 -52.34
N PRO A 123 20.89 28.85 -53.57
CA PRO A 123 20.17 27.77 -54.29
C PRO A 123 21.08 26.65 -54.82
N LEU A 124 22.24 26.48 -54.19
CA LEU A 124 23.28 25.51 -54.51
C LEU A 124 23.84 24.87 -53.23
N ASP A 125 23.26 25.18 -52.06
CA ASP A 125 23.69 24.77 -50.73
C ASP A 125 22.51 24.27 -49.88
N ALA A 126 22.09 23.05 -50.19
CA ALA A 126 21.05 22.25 -49.53
C ALA A 126 21.09 22.13 -47.98
N TYR A 127 22.06 22.76 -47.30
CA TYR A 127 22.07 22.83 -45.84
C TYR A 127 21.25 24.01 -45.30
N ASP A 128 21.00 25.06 -46.08
CA ASP A 128 20.26 26.22 -45.58
C ASP A 128 18.78 25.91 -45.34
N SER A 129 18.15 24.95 -46.03
CA SER A 129 16.82 24.42 -45.68
C SER A 129 16.69 23.98 -44.21
N THR A 130 17.75 23.41 -43.64
CA THR A 130 17.76 22.88 -42.27
C THR A 130 18.09 23.92 -41.21
N VAL A 131 18.38 25.16 -41.60
CA VAL A 131 18.69 26.24 -40.67
C VAL A 131 17.38 26.90 -40.23
N ASP A 132 17.22 27.07 -38.92
CA ASP A 132 16.23 27.94 -38.32
C ASP A 132 16.89 29.31 -38.08
N ASN A 133 16.41 30.35 -38.76
CA ASN A 133 17.07 31.66 -38.81
C ASN A 133 16.51 32.67 -37.80
N ASP A 134 15.23 32.55 -37.48
CA ASP A 134 14.48 33.34 -36.50
C ASP A 134 14.39 32.69 -35.14
N GLU A 135 14.76 31.41 -35.03
CA GLU A 135 14.78 30.62 -33.78
C GLU A 135 13.38 30.52 -33.16
N ASP A 136 12.35 30.27 -33.97
CA ASP A 136 10.93 30.25 -33.57
C ASP A 136 10.34 28.85 -33.37
N GLY A 137 11.19 27.81 -33.45
CA GLY A 137 10.85 26.46 -33.00
C GLY A 137 10.32 26.44 -31.55
N PHE A 138 9.39 25.52 -31.27
CA PHE A 138 8.64 25.48 -30.01
C PHE A 138 8.88 24.19 -29.21
N ASP A 139 9.58 24.33 -28.08
CA ASP A 139 9.84 23.30 -27.06
C ASP A 139 8.53 22.89 -26.37
N SER A 140 7.83 21.93 -26.95
CA SER A 140 6.50 21.50 -26.54
C SER A 140 6.50 20.52 -25.38
N ASN A 141 7.63 19.87 -25.14
CA ASN A 141 7.81 18.95 -24.02
C ASN A 141 8.56 19.60 -22.84
N HIS A 142 8.92 20.88 -22.99
CA HIS A 142 9.55 21.75 -22.01
C HIS A 142 10.83 21.17 -21.41
N ASN A 143 11.58 20.39 -22.19
CA ASN A 143 12.81 19.74 -21.71
C ASN A 143 14.07 20.62 -21.86
N GLY A 144 13.92 21.80 -22.48
CA GLY A 144 14.96 22.80 -22.69
C GLY A 144 15.79 22.60 -23.95
N THR A 145 15.38 21.70 -24.86
CA THR A 145 16.02 21.49 -26.16
C THR A 145 14.99 21.29 -27.27
N ILE A 146 15.15 22.01 -28.38
CA ILE A 146 14.33 21.84 -29.58
C ILE A 146 14.74 20.56 -30.29
N GLU A 147 13.79 19.63 -30.48
CA GLU A 147 13.96 18.45 -31.31
C GLU A 147 13.51 18.65 -32.76
N GLU A 148 13.85 17.70 -33.64
CA GLU A 148 13.49 17.72 -35.07
C GLU A 148 11.97 17.90 -35.32
N GLU A 149 11.13 17.45 -34.39
CA GLU A 149 9.65 17.60 -34.44
C GLU A 149 9.12 18.90 -33.81
N GLU A 150 10.03 19.73 -33.30
CA GLU A 150 9.79 21.01 -32.65
C GLU A 150 10.44 22.18 -33.39
N GLU A 151 11.30 21.88 -34.37
CA GLU A 151 11.93 22.87 -35.26
C GLU A 151 10.90 23.52 -36.19
N HIS A 152 11.14 24.78 -36.53
CA HIS A 152 10.49 25.49 -37.63
C HIS A 152 11.56 26.14 -38.52
N ASN A 153 12.27 25.32 -39.27
CA ASN A 153 13.39 25.75 -40.10
C ASN A 153 12.95 26.33 -41.47
N ASN A 154 13.90 26.83 -42.26
CA ASN A 154 13.63 27.48 -43.55
C ASN A 154 12.79 26.64 -44.54
N ILE A 155 12.92 25.30 -44.54
CA ILE A 155 12.07 24.46 -45.39
C ILE A 155 10.62 24.42 -44.88
N LEU A 156 10.41 24.45 -43.57
CA LEU A 156 9.07 24.53 -42.98
C LEU A 156 8.44 25.89 -43.24
N GLU A 157 9.21 26.97 -43.08
CA GLU A 157 8.87 28.33 -43.48
C GLU A 157 8.41 28.40 -44.95
N PHE A 158 9.22 27.85 -45.85
CA PHE A 158 8.88 27.74 -47.27
C PHE A 158 7.58 26.95 -47.49
N THR A 159 7.31 25.91 -46.69
CA THR A 159 6.06 25.16 -46.82
C THR A 159 4.85 25.89 -46.25
N ALA A 160 5.03 26.72 -45.22
CA ALA A 160 4.02 27.51 -44.54
C ALA A 160 3.74 28.86 -45.22
N ASP A 161 4.56 29.23 -46.21
CA ASP A 161 4.56 30.55 -46.85
C ASP A 161 4.84 31.69 -45.84
N THR A 162 5.54 31.40 -44.74
CA THR A 162 5.97 32.34 -43.68
C THR A 162 7.31 33.00 -44.02
N HIS A 163 7.73 33.97 -43.19
CA HIS A 163 8.94 34.75 -43.41
C HIS A 163 10.14 34.21 -42.60
N PRO A 164 11.22 33.71 -43.25
CA PRO A 164 12.31 32.93 -42.62
C PRO A 164 13.31 33.74 -41.79
N PHE A 165 12.92 34.92 -41.31
CA PHE A 165 13.73 35.77 -40.42
C PHE A 165 12.84 36.53 -39.44
N PHE A 166 11.54 36.26 -39.43
CA PHE A 166 10.57 36.85 -38.54
C PHE A 166 9.78 35.73 -37.91
N ALA A 167 10.09 35.44 -36.65
CA ALA A 167 9.41 34.43 -35.83
C ALA A 167 7.88 34.54 -35.74
N ASP A 168 7.27 35.63 -36.19
CA ASP A 168 5.83 35.92 -36.11
C ASP A 168 5.49 36.74 -37.37
N THR A 169 5.11 36.03 -38.44
CA THR A 169 4.98 36.59 -39.79
C THR A 169 3.82 37.58 -39.88
N ASP A 170 2.71 37.31 -39.20
CA ASP A 170 1.51 38.13 -39.27
C ASP A 170 1.37 39.17 -38.13
N SER A 171 2.28 39.10 -37.16
CA SER A 171 2.45 40.01 -36.02
C SER A 171 1.28 40.02 -35.04
N ASP A 172 0.65 38.87 -34.81
CA ASP A 172 -0.44 38.73 -33.84
C ASP A 172 0.02 38.34 -32.41
N GLY A 173 1.29 37.98 -32.27
CA GLY A 173 1.95 37.65 -31.01
C GLY A 173 2.12 36.15 -30.75
N MET A 174 1.76 35.29 -31.70
CA MET A 174 2.05 33.86 -31.71
C MET A 174 3.18 33.58 -32.72
N PRO A 175 4.16 32.72 -32.42
CA PRO A 175 5.20 32.38 -33.39
C PRO A 175 4.74 31.42 -34.48
N ASP A 176 5.30 31.56 -35.69
CA ASP A 176 4.94 30.75 -36.87
C ASP A 176 5.11 29.25 -36.57
N GLY A 177 6.21 28.87 -35.93
CA GLY A 177 6.49 27.50 -35.51
C GLY A 177 5.48 26.91 -34.52
N TRP A 178 4.96 27.71 -33.60
CA TRP A 178 3.91 27.27 -32.65
C TRP A 178 2.56 27.13 -33.36
N GLU A 179 2.19 28.12 -34.17
CA GLU A 179 0.94 28.10 -34.94
C GLU A 179 0.88 26.92 -35.90
N TRP A 180 1.97 26.70 -36.64
CA TRP A 180 2.12 25.58 -37.55
C TRP A 180 1.94 24.23 -36.85
N LYS A 181 2.55 24.07 -35.68
CA LYS A 181 2.46 22.84 -34.88
C LYS A 181 1.04 22.53 -34.43
N TYR A 182 0.28 23.55 -34.03
CA TYR A 182 -1.09 23.40 -33.54
C TYR A 182 -2.17 23.61 -34.62
N GLY A 183 -1.75 23.79 -35.88
CA GLY A 183 -2.66 23.87 -37.03
C GLY A 183 -3.44 25.19 -37.13
N LEU A 184 -2.89 26.25 -36.55
CA LEU A 184 -3.32 27.63 -36.75
C LEU A 184 -2.72 28.19 -38.06
N ASP A 185 -3.18 29.37 -38.48
CA ASP A 185 -2.79 29.98 -39.75
C ASP A 185 -1.80 31.13 -39.50
N PRO A 186 -0.47 30.91 -39.62
CA PRO A 186 0.58 31.89 -39.29
C PRO A 186 0.61 33.12 -40.21
N LEU A 187 -0.33 33.19 -41.15
CA LEU A 187 -0.53 34.32 -42.02
C LEU A 187 -1.79 35.10 -41.66
N ASN A 188 -2.65 34.61 -40.76
CA ASN A 188 -3.94 35.20 -40.47
C ASN A 188 -4.05 35.73 -39.02
N PRO A 189 -3.81 37.03 -38.79
CA PRO A 189 -3.62 37.59 -37.45
C PRO A 189 -4.92 37.74 -36.63
N LEU A 190 -6.02 37.19 -37.16
CA LEU A 190 -7.33 37.17 -36.52
C LEU A 190 -7.58 35.88 -35.75
N ASP A 191 -6.87 34.80 -36.06
CA ASP A 191 -7.06 33.53 -35.39
C ASP A 191 -6.44 33.51 -33.98
N ALA A 192 -5.44 34.34 -33.66
CA ALA A 192 -5.05 34.63 -32.26
C ALA A 192 -6.22 34.98 -31.35
N GLY A 193 -7.27 35.59 -31.89
CA GLY A 193 -8.48 35.98 -31.16
C GLY A 193 -9.59 34.93 -31.17
N PHE A 194 -9.38 33.77 -31.80
CA PHE A 194 -10.33 32.68 -31.80
C PHE A 194 -10.13 31.78 -30.58
N ASP A 195 -11.24 31.20 -30.15
CA ASP A 195 -11.36 30.20 -29.10
C ASP A 195 -11.72 28.90 -29.86
N SER A 196 -10.70 28.07 -30.09
CA SER A 196 -10.76 27.02 -31.12
C SER A 196 -11.44 25.75 -30.59
N ASP A 197 -11.39 25.50 -29.29
CA ASP A 197 -11.98 24.36 -28.58
C ASP A 197 -13.21 24.72 -27.72
N ASN A 198 -13.50 26.01 -27.52
CA ASN A 198 -14.66 26.58 -26.81
C ASN A 198 -14.57 26.46 -25.28
N ASP A 199 -13.37 26.58 -24.73
CA ASP A 199 -13.07 26.53 -23.30
C ASP A 199 -13.11 27.93 -22.63
N ARG A 200 -13.22 29.01 -23.43
CA ARG A 200 -13.19 30.45 -23.08
C ARG A 200 -11.79 31.07 -23.03
N LEU A 201 -10.74 30.31 -23.32
CA LEU A 201 -9.40 30.79 -23.61
C LEU A 201 -9.28 30.99 -25.14
N ILE A 202 -8.41 31.90 -25.56
CA ILE A 202 -8.20 32.19 -26.99
C ILE A 202 -6.79 31.75 -27.37
N ASN A 203 -6.53 31.46 -28.63
CA ASN A 203 -5.25 30.93 -29.09
C ASN A 203 -4.01 31.74 -28.60
N ARG A 204 -4.06 33.08 -28.59
CA ARG A 204 -2.91 33.86 -28.06
C ARG A 204 -2.72 33.76 -26.54
N HIS A 205 -3.79 33.42 -25.82
CA HIS A 205 -3.79 33.16 -24.39
C HIS A 205 -3.41 31.71 -24.12
N GLU A 206 -3.72 30.79 -25.01
CA GLU A 206 -3.20 29.43 -25.00
C GLU A 206 -1.67 29.43 -25.11
N TYR A 207 -1.12 30.17 -26.07
CA TYR A 207 0.34 30.33 -26.21
C TYR A 207 1.01 30.96 -24.98
N ASN A 208 0.29 31.81 -24.25
CA ASN A 208 0.81 32.47 -23.06
C ASN A 208 -0.31 32.80 -22.08
N ASN A 209 -0.63 31.85 -21.21
CA ASN A 209 -1.73 31.93 -20.26
C ASN A 209 -1.52 33.02 -19.18
N THR A 210 -0.27 33.44 -18.93
CA THR A 210 0.02 34.58 -18.03
C THR A 210 -0.55 35.91 -18.55
N ALA A 211 -0.87 35.99 -19.85
CA ALA A 211 -1.54 37.14 -20.45
C ALA A 211 -3.07 37.10 -20.31
N ALA A 212 -3.65 35.99 -19.86
CA ALA A 212 -5.09 35.77 -19.72
C ALA A 212 -5.64 36.19 -18.36
N GLY A 213 -4.87 35.99 -17.29
CA GLY A 213 -5.32 36.24 -15.92
C GLY A 213 -4.21 36.18 -14.89
N SER A 214 -4.58 36.26 -13.62
CA SER A 214 -3.69 35.93 -12.51
C SER A 214 -4.21 34.65 -11.87
N TYR A 215 -3.46 33.57 -12.01
CA TYR A 215 -3.71 32.25 -11.44
C TYR A 215 -2.46 31.80 -10.66
N ILE A 216 -2.53 30.66 -9.97
CA ILE A 216 -1.38 30.05 -9.30
C ILE A 216 -0.67 29.16 -10.31
N GLU A 217 0.60 29.45 -10.59
CA GLU A 217 1.43 28.66 -11.51
C GLU A 217 2.44 27.85 -10.68
N VAL A 218 2.57 26.55 -10.99
CA VAL A 218 3.32 25.58 -10.17
C VAL A 218 4.36 24.74 -10.90
N ASP A 219 4.30 24.62 -12.23
CA ASP A 219 5.15 23.71 -13.02
C ASP A 219 6.14 24.42 -14.00
N ASN A 220 6.03 25.73 -14.14
CA ASN A 220 6.69 26.67 -15.06
C ASN A 220 6.30 26.50 -16.53
N ILE A 221 5.16 25.89 -16.80
CA ILE A 221 4.54 25.78 -18.11
C ILE A 221 3.45 26.86 -18.19
N THR A 222 3.46 27.63 -19.27
CA THR A 222 2.54 28.78 -19.45
C THR A 222 1.80 28.70 -20.79
N THR A 223 1.78 27.50 -21.35
CA THR A 223 1.26 27.19 -22.68
C THR A 223 0.25 26.06 -22.57
N THR A 224 -0.99 26.31 -22.93
CA THR A 224 -2.03 25.29 -23.10
C THR A 224 -2.18 24.91 -24.58
N LEU A 225 -3.11 24.01 -24.89
CA LEU A 225 -3.29 23.40 -26.21
C LEU A 225 -4.55 23.94 -26.92
N PRO A 226 -4.44 24.76 -27.99
CA PRO A 226 -5.59 25.47 -28.57
C PRO A 226 -6.75 24.60 -29.08
N GLY A 227 -6.48 23.31 -29.33
CA GLY A 227 -7.47 22.35 -29.78
C GLY A 227 -7.96 21.39 -28.70
N ASN A 228 -7.57 21.60 -27.45
CA ASN A 228 -7.86 20.75 -26.31
C ASN A 228 -8.22 21.62 -25.09
N ASN A 229 -9.50 21.58 -24.73
CA ASN A 229 -10.12 22.44 -23.74
C ASN A 229 -9.79 22.12 -22.27
N ASP A 230 -8.88 21.17 -22.02
CA ASP A 230 -8.52 20.58 -20.72
C ASP A 230 -7.11 19.96 -20.91
N THR A 231 -6.08 20.78 -20.75
CA THR A 231 -4.71 20.50 -21.15
C THR A 231 -4.05 19.44 -20.26
N ASP A 232 -4.31 19.44 -18.96
CA ASP A 232 -3.76 18.47 -18.00
C ASP A 232 -4.69 17.27 -17.72
N ALA A 233 -5.91 17.29 -18.27
CA ALA A 233 -6.88 16.21 -18.24
C ALA A 233 -7.43 15.89 -16.84
N ASP A 234 -7.55 16.89 -15.98
CA ASP A 234 -8.08 16.76 -14.61
C ASP A 234 -9.63 16.87 -14.55
N GLY A 235 -10.26 17.31 -15.65
CA GLY A 235 -11.69 17.48 -15.81
C GLY A 235 -12.21 18.90 -15.58
N LEU A 236 -11.33 19.87 -15.33
CA LEU A 236 -11.57 21.30 -15.35
C LEU A 236 -11.10 21.88 -16.70
N LEU A 237 -11.74 22.94 -17.18
CA LEU A 237 -11.38 23.53 -18.47
C LEU A 237 -10.29 24.58 -18.28
N ASP A 238 -9.29 24.67 -19.17
CA ASP A 238 -8.19 25.64 -19.08
C ASP A 238 -8.70 27.08 -18.84
N GLY A 239 -9.74 27.48 -19.59
CA GLY A 239 -10.41 28.75 -19.42
C GLY A 239 -11.20 28.91 -18.11
N GLU A 240 -11.74 27.84 -17.51
CA GLU A 240 -12.37 27.87 -16.17
C GLU A 240 -11.34 27.97 -15.06
N GLU A 241 -10.24 27.25 -15.18
CA GLU A 241 -9.11 27.31 -14.27
C GLU A 241 -8.56 28.73 -14.15
N ILE A 242 -8.18 29.35 -15.27
CA ILE A 242 -7.61 30.70 -15.23
C ILE A 242 -8.64 31.75 -14.78
N LEU A 243 -9.90 31.63 -15.22
CA LEU A 243 -10.89 32.71 -15.06
C LEU A 243 -11.72 32.62 -13.79
N ASP A 244 -11.98 31.41 -13.30
CA ASP A 244 -12.96 31.15 -12.24
C ASP A 244 -12.33 30.54 -10.97
N TYR A 245 -11.43 29.55 -11.10
CA TYR A 245 -10.85 28.81 -9.97
C TYR A 245 -9.43 29.25 -9.57
N LEU A 246 -8.71 29.91 -10.48
CA LEU A 246 -7.34 30.42 -10.34
C LEU A 246 -6.27 29.33 -10.15
N THR A 247 -6.52 28.14 -10.67
CA THR A 247 -5.64 26.97 -10.74
C THR A 247 -4.72 27.00 -11.98
N ASP A 248 -3.74 26.11 -12.04
CA ASP A 248 -2.77 25.99 -13.12
C ASP A 248 -3.23 25.02 -14.22
N PRO A 249 -3.60 25.50 -15.43
CA PRO A 249 -4.19 24.64 -16.47
C PRO A 249 -3.25 23.64 -17.13
N THR A 250 -2.02 23.52 -16.62
CA THR A 250 -1.04 22.53 -17.07
C THR A 250 -0.62 21.58 -15.95
N SER A 251 -1.21 21.72 -14.75
CA SER A 251 -0.94 20.90 -13.58
C SER A 251 -2.22 20.47 -12.90
N ALA A 252 -2.58 19.21 -13.12
CA ALA A 252 -3.84 18.62 -12.65
C ALA A 252 -4.11 18.71 -11.14
N ASP A 253 -3.12 19.07 -10.31
CA ASP A 253 -3.19 19.23 -8.86
C ASP A 253 -2.37 20.48 -8.51
N THR A 254 -3.06 21.63 -8.38
CA THR A 254 -2.39 22.92 -8.22
C THR A 254 -1.78 23.10 -6.84
N ASP A 255 -2.44 22.64 -5.77
CA ASP A 255 -1.94 22.85 -4.41
C ASP A 255 -1.03 21.73 -3.89
N GLY A 256 -0.99 20.60 -4.59
CA GLY A 256 -0.06 19.49 -4.42
C GLY A 256 -0.45 18.54 -3.29
N ASP A 257 -1.74 18.39 -2.99
CA ASP A 257 -2.23 17.50 -1.94
C ASP A 257 -2.60 16.08 -2.40
N GLY A 258 -2.60 15.85 -3.71
CA GLY A 258 -2.85 14.57 -4.36
C GLY A 258 -4.27 14.39 -4.91
N MET A 259 -5.16 15.37 -4.74
CA MET A 259 -6.47 15.44 -5.39
C MET A 259 -6.39 16.35 -6.63
N PRO A 260 -7.05 16.00 -7.75
CA PRO A 260 -7.06 16.88 -8.92
C PRO A 260 -8.03 18.06 -8.79
N ASP A 261 -7.68 19.22 -9.35
CA ASP A 261 -8.45 20.46 -9.17
C ASP A 261 -9.90 20.29 -9.67
N GLY A 262 -10.07 19.64 -10.83
CA GLY A 262 -11.38 19.31 -11.40
C GLY A 262 -12.21 18.37 -10.53
N TRP A 263 -11.59 17.46 -9.79
CA TRP A 263 -12.28 16.58 -8.83
C TRP A 263 -12.72 17.36 -7.59
N GLU A 264 -11.85 18.20 -7.05
CA GLU A 264 -12.15 19.06 -5.91
C GLU A 264 -13.31 20.00 -6.19
N VAL A 265 -13.26 20.69 -7.34
CA VAL A 265 -14.33 21.58 -7.80
C VAL A 265 -15.66 20.86 -7.95
N LYS A 266 -15.66 19.62 -8.46
CA LYS A 266 -16.87 18.81 -8.61
C LYS A 266 -17.55 18.54 -7.26
N TYR A 267 -16.78 18.31 -6.19
CA TYR A 267 -17.28 18.05 -4.84
C TYR A 267 -17.36 19.28 -3.95
N GLY A 268 -16.93 20.45 -4.43
CA GLY A 268 -17.02 21.72 -3.72
C GLY A 268 -15.92 21.92 -2.68
N LEU A 269 -14.80 21.23 -2.85
CA LEU A 269 -13.52 21.46 -2.18
C LEU A 269 -12.79 22.67 -2.80
N ASP A 270 -11.70 23.12 -2.18
CA ASP A 270 -10.92 24.29 -2.61
C ASP A 270 -9.57 23.85 -3.20
N PRO A 271 -9.40 23.84 -4.54
CA PRO A 271 -8.19 23.35 -5.24
C PRO A 271 -6.92 24.19 -5.00
N LEU A 272 -6.97 25.10 -4.04
CA LEU A 272 -5.88 25.97 -3.61
C LEU A 272 -5.59 25.81 -2.09
N ASP A 273 -6.25 24.88 -1.39
CA ASP A 273 -6.10 24.61 0.04
C ASP A 273 -5.88 23.13 0.38
N SER A 274 -4.63 22.68 0.19
CA SER A 274 -4.07 21.36 0.53
C SER A 274 -4.40 20.72 1.89
N ILE A 275 -5.06 21.46 2.78
CA ILE A 275 -5.52 20.97 4.07
C ILE A 275 -6.89 20.28 3.95
N ASP A 276 -7.67 20.56 2.92
CA ASP A 276 -8.96 19.91 2.74
C ASP A 276 -8.86 18.44 2.29
N ALA A 277 -7.76 17.99 1.68
CA ALA A 277 -7.44 16.56 1.54
C ALA A 277 -7.54 15.75 2.86
N LEU A 278 -7.25 16.41 3.99
CA LEU A 278 -7.24 15.80 5.32
C LEU A 278 -8.56 16.00 6.08
N GLN A 279 -9.55 16.63 5.47
CA GLN A 279 -10.87 16.81 6.07
C GLN A 279 -11.76 15.60 5.74
N ASP A 280 -12.58 15.22 6.71
CA ASP A 280 -13.63 14.22 6.56
C ASP A 280 -14.97 15.00 6.58
N ASN A 281 -15.57 15.14 5.40
CA ASN A 281 -16.65 16.09 5.17
C ASN A 281 -18.04 15.52 5.51
N ASP A 282 -18.24 14.23 5.30
CA ASP A 282 -19.45 13.48 5.61
C ASP A 282 -19.40 12.73 6.94
N ASN A 283 -18.23 12.61 7.56
CA ASN A 283 -17.98 12.02 8.89
C ASN A 283 -18.34 10.54 8.94
N ASP A 284 -17.89 9.78 7.95
CA ASP A 284 -18.17 8.37 7.77
C ASP A 284 -17.01 7.44 8.18
N GLY A 285 -15.94 8.02 8.74
CA GLY A 285 -14.83 7.28 9.35
C GLY A 285 -15.28 6.24 10.38
N PHE A 286 -14.48 5.17 10.52
CA PHE A 286 -14.81 3.99 11.32
C PHE A 286 -13.87 3.83 12.54
N ASP A 287 -14.46 3.75 13.73
CA ASP A 287 -13.77 3.57 15.02
C ASP A 287 -13.42 2.10 15.23
N ALA A 288 -12.33 1.66 14.59
CA ALA A 288 -11.98 0.24 14.49
C ALA A 288 -11.57 -0.42 15.81
N ASP A 289 -11.19 0.36 16.83
CA ASP A 289 -10.89 -0.15 18.17
C ASP A 289 -12.02 0.11 19.21
N TRP A 290 -13.15 0.64 18.74
CA TRP A 290 -14.36 0.95 19.52
C TRP A 290 -14.10 1.78 20.79
N ASN A 291 -13.07 2.63 20.78
CA ASN A 291 -12.71 3.45 21.95
C ASN A 291 -13.54 4.75 22.06
N ASN A 292 -14.49 4.98 21.13
CA ASN A 292 -15.30 6.18 20.94
C ASN A 292 -14.50 7.44 20.58
N ASN A 293 -13.36 7.28 19.91
CA ASN A 293 -12.51 8.37 19.47
C ASN A 293 -11.77 8.00 18.17
N LEU A 294 -12.31 8.50 17.05
CA LEU A 294 -11.66 8.47 15.75
C LEU A 294 -10.30 9.19 15.80
N THR A 295 -9.25 8.44 15.50
CA THR A 295 -7.90 8.94 15.24
C THR A 295 -7.77 9.41 13.78
N ASP A 296 -6.69 10.14 13.47
CA ASP A 296 -6.40 10.58 12.09
C ASP A 296 -6.26 9.39 11.10
N ASP A 297 -5.94 8.19 11.61
CA ASP A 297 -5.85 6.96 10.79
C ASP A 297 -7.22 6.29 10.59
N GLU A 298 -8.24 6.65 11.37
CA GLU A 298 -9.61 6.12 11.32
C GLU A 298 -10.60 7.07 10.62
N THR A 299 -10.20 8.33 10.41
CA THR A 299 -10.95 9.26 9.56
C THR A 299 -10.84 8.85 8.11
N PHE A 300 -11.97 8.80 7.40
CA PHE A 300 -12.00 8.57 5.96
C PHE A 300 -12.01 9.93 5.24
N HIS A 301 -10.81 10.50 5.10
CA HIS A 301 -10.64 11.87 4.62
C HIS A 301 -10.80 11.99 3.09
N ASN A 302 -10.99 13.21 2.57
CA ASN A 302 -11.25 13.48 1.15
C ASN A 302 -10.20 12.88 0.18
N LEU A 303 -8.92 12.83 0.57
CA LEU A 303 -7.91 12.15 -0.25
C LEU A 303 -8.12 10.62 -0.30
N ALA A 304 -8.59 9.99 0.78
CA ALA A 304 -8.93 8.58 0.80
C ALA A 304 -10.15 8.31 -0.10
N GLU A 305 -11.13 9.22 -0.06
CA GLU A 305 -12.28 9.21 -0.96
C GLU A 305 -11.87 9.22 -2.43
N TYR A 306 -11.00 10.17 -2.82
CA TYR A 306 -10.48 10.24 -4.19
C TYR A 306 -9.77 8.95 -4.62
N LEU A 307 -8.93 8.37 -3.74
CA LEU A 307 -8.17 7.15 -4.02
C LEU A 307 -9.05 5.90 -4.15
N ASN A 308 -10.20 5.86 -3.46
CA ASN A 308 -11.17 4.76 -3.52
C ASN A 308 -12.31 5.02 -4.52
N GLY A 309 -12.42 6.24 -5.04
CA GLY A 309 -13.43 6.64 -6.03
C GLY A 309 -14.82 6.90 -5.45
N THR A 310 -14.90 7.13 -4.14
CA THR A 310 -16.12 7.43 -3.37
C THR A 310 -16.46 8.92 -3.41
N ASP A 311 -17.65 9.29 -2.90
CA ASP A 311 -18.17 10.66 -2.88
C ASP A 311 -17.91 11.32 -1.52
N PRO A 312 -16.96 12.28 -1.39
CA PRO A 312 -16.57 12.89 -0.11
C PRO A 312 -17.67 13.74 0.54
N THR A 313 -18.86 13.78 -0.05
CA THR A 313 -20.04 14.47 0.49
C THR A 313 -21.15 13.51 0.88
N ASN A 314 -20.91 12.20 0.74
CA ASN A 314 -21.86 11.13 0.95
C ASN A 314 -21.13 9.82 1.31
N GLY A 315 -20.87 9.62 2.59
CA GLY A 315 -20.16 8.44 3.12
C GLY A 315 -20.97 7.14 3.16
N ASP A 316 -21.73 6.88 2.10
CA ASP A 316 -22.34 5.60 1.71
C ASP A 316 -22.60 5.78 0.21
N THR A 317 -21.52 5.68 -0.58
CA THR A 317 -21.48 6.11 -1.98
C THR A 317 -22.44 5.30 -2.84
N ASP A 318 -22.58 4.01 -2.57
CA ASP A 318 -23.45 3.12 -3.34
C ASP A 318 -24.87 2.95 -2.77
N GLY A 319 -25.10 3.42 -1.54
CA GLY A 319 -26.40 3.55 -0.91
C GLY A 319 -26.96 2.23 -0.37
N ASP A 320 -26.11 1.32 0.07
CA ASP A 320 -26.52 0.03 0.63
C ASP A 320 -26.69 0.01 2.15
N GLY A 321 -26.21 1.05 2.82
CA GLY A 321 -26.33 1.25 4.26
C GLY A 321 -25.04 0.98 5.05
N MET A 322 -23.96 0.55 4.40
CA MET A 322 -22.62 0.48 4.98
C MET A 322 -21.85 1.77 4.64
N PRO A 323 -21.09 2.37 5.59
CA PRO A 323 -20.28 3.55 5.29
C PRO A 323 -19.03 3.22 4.48
N ASP A 324 -18.64 4.13 3.58
CA ASP A 324 -17.48 3.91 2.69
C ASP A 324 -16.20 3.66 3.50
N GLY A 325 -16.01 4.42 4.59
CA GLY A 325 -14.88 4.24 5.51
C GLY A 325 -14.84 2.87 6.21
N TRP A 326 -15.98 2.28 6.54
CA TRP A 326 -16.05 0.93 7.13
C TRP A 326 -15.74 -0.14 6.08
N GLU A 327 -16.32 0.00 4.89
CA GLU A 327 -16.11 -0.96 3.80
C GLU A 327 -14.65 -1.01 3.37
N VAL A 328 -14.00 0.13 3.19
CA VAL A 328 -12.58 0.18 2.81
C VAL A 328 -11.68 -0.39 3.90
N TYR A 329 -12.01 -0.17 5.18
CA TYR A 329 -11.24 -0.76 6.29
C TYR A 329 -11.22 -2.30 6.22
N TRP A 330 -12.35 -2.92 5.85
CA TRP A 330 -12.50 -4.37 5.75
C TRP A 330 -12.25 -4.95 4.36
N ASP A 331 -11.65 -4.19 3.44
CA ASP A 331 -11.40 -4.59 2.03
C ASP A 331 -12.70 -4.99 1.26
N LEU A 332 -13.83 -4.35 1.57
CA LEU A 332 -15.12 -4.49 0.88
C LEU A 332 -15.27 -3.49 -0.29
N GLN A 333 -16.47 -3.37 -0.89
CA GLN A 333 -16.68 -2.66 -2.16
C GLN A 333 -17.63 -1.47 -2.05
N PRO A 334 -17.16 -0.26 -1.69
CA PRO A 334 -18.00 0.94 -1.46
C PRO A 334 -18.69 1.52 -2.71
N LEU A 335 -18.51 0.87 -3.86
CA LEU A 335 -19.13 1.25 -5.15
C LEU A 335 -20.07 0.14 -5.67
N ASN A 336 -20.33 -0.90 -4.89
CA ASN A 336 -21.12 -2.06 -5.26
C ASN A 336 -22.02 -2.59 -4.13
N SER A 337 -23.16 -1.91 -3.95
CA SER A 337 -24.30 -2.21 -3.07
C SER A 337 -24.82 -3.66 -2.93
N SER A 338 -24.35 -4.58 -3.76
CA SER A 338 -24.69 -6.00 -3.64
C SER A 338 -23.83 -6.73 -2.62
N ASP A 339 -22.63 -6.24 -2.31
CA ASP A 339 -21.71 -6.89 -1.38
C ASP A 339 -22.16 -6.76 0.09
N ALA A 340 -23.03 -5.80 0.44
CA ALA A 340 -23.80 -5.82 1.70
C ALA A 340 -24.50 -7.15 1.98
N ASN A 341 -24.82 -7.94 0.94
CA ASN A 341 -25.49 -9.24 1.05
C ASN A 341 -24.54 -10.44 0.91
N ASP A 342 -23.24 -10.19 0.75
CA ASP A 342 -22.23 -11.23 0.74
C ASP A 342 -21.89 -11.66 2.19
N ASP A 343 -21.34 -12.85 2.31
CA ASP A 343 -20.96 -13.53 3.55
C ASP A 343 -19.54 -14.11 3.30
N PRO A 344 -18.48 -13.28 3.47
CA PRO A 344 -17.13 -13.61 3.05
C PRO A 344 -16.51 -14.78 3.82
N ASP A 345 -16.81 -14.89 5.12
CA ASP A 345 -16.26 -15.88 6.03
C ASP A 345 -17.17 -17.12 6.18
N ASN A 346 -18.40 -17.09 5.65
CA ASN A 346 -19.38 -18.17 5.61
C ASN A 346 -19.82 -18.62 7.00
N ASP A 347 -20.07 -17.68 7.89
CA ASP A 347 -20.59 -17.89 9.24
C ASP A 347 -22.14 -17.80 9.29
N SER A 348 -22.76 -17.34 8.20
CA SER A 348 -24.20 -17.11 8.00
C SER A 348 -24.71 -15.72 8.40
N LEU A 349 -23.82 -14.81 8.78
CA LEU A 349 -24.06 -13.38 8.92
C LEU A 349 -23.57 -12.68 7.64
N ILE A 350 -24.31 -11.68 7.17
CA ILE A 350 -23.95 -10.93 5.94
C ILE A 350 -23.34 -9.59 6.34
N ASN A 351 -22.54 -9.00 5.46
CA ASN A 351 -21.80 -7.75 5.74
C ASN A 351 -22.64 -6.61 6.35
N ILE A 352 -23.87 -6.39 5.88
CA ILE A 352 -24.72 -5.33 6.45
C ILE A 352 -25.17 -5.61 7.89
N TYR A 353 -25.23 -6.89 8.28
CA TYR A 353 -25.50 -7.27 9.65
C TYR A 353 -24.22 -7.25 10.47
N GLU A 354 -23.09 -7.72 9.93
CA GLU A 354 -21.76 -7.54 10.54
C GLU A 354 -21.48 -6.08 10.92
N PHE A 355 -21.84 -5.13 10.06
CA PHE A 355 -21.72 -3.71 10.37
C PHE A 355 -22.64 -3.27 11.53
N ASP A 356 -23.88 -3.76 11.56
CA ASP A 356 -24.87 -3.42 12.58
C ASP A 356 -25.83 -4.59 12.88
N ASN A 357 -25.44 -5.43 13.83
CA ASN A 357 -26.13 -6.62 14.33
C ASN A 357 -27.51 -6.28 14.90
N SER A 358 -27.74 -5.03 15.33
CA SER A 358 -29.06 -4.58 15.80
C SER A 358 -30.14 -4.60 14.71
N ASN A 359 -29.73 -4.64 13.43
CA ASN A 359 -30.64 -4.75 12.30
C ASN A 359 -31.11 -6.19 12.01
N VAL A 360 -30.54 -7.20 12.67
CA VAL A 360 -30.96 -8.60 12.54
C VAL A 360 -32.35 -8.80 13.13
N GLU A 361 -33.28 -9.38 12.35
CA GLU A 361 -34.67 -9.55 12.80
C GLU A 361 -34.75 -10.53 13.98
N GLY A 362 -34.98 -9.98 15.19
CA GLY A 362 -35.16 -10.77 16.40
C GLY A 362 -33.97 -10.77 17.35
N PHE A 363 -32.89 -10.06 17.00
CA PHE A 363 -31.79 -9.77 17.92
C PHE A 363 -32.30 -8.88 19.08
N ASP A 364 -31.98 -9.26 20.32
CA ASP A 364 -32.48 -8.56 21.52
C ASP A 364 -31.56 -7.40 21.88
N ASP A 365 -32.12 -6.19 21.95
CA ASP A 365 -31.43 -4.96 22.33
C ASP A 365 -30.71 -5.04 23.69
N THR A 366 -31.03 -6.04 24.53
CA THR A 366 -30.34 -6.23 25.81
C THR A 366 -29.02 -6.99 25.72
N VAL A 367 -28.76 -7.70 24.62
CA VAL A 367 -27.58 -8.57 24.43
C VAL A 367 -26.33 -7.72 24.18
N TYR A 368 -26.30 -6.90 23.12
CA TYR A 368 -25.18 -5.98 22.84
C TYR A 368 -25.05 -4.77 23.78
N SER A 369 -25.92 -4.67 24.79
CA SER A 369 -25.93 -3.51 25.70
C SER A 369 -24.79 -3.54 26.73
N ALA A 370 -24.06 -4.66 26.81
CA ALA A 370 -22.97 -4.88 27.75
C ALA A 370 -21.72 -4.05 27.40
N ASP A 371 -21.32 -4.04 26.12
CA ASP A 371 -20.17 -3.29 25.60
C ASP A 371 -20.58 -2.07 24.73
N ASN A 372 -21.83 -2.03 24.26
CA ASN A 372 -22.38 -1.01 23.35
C ASN A 372 -21.67 -1.01 21.98
N ILE A 373 -21.18 -2.16 21.54
CA ILE A 373 -20.69 -2.43 20.19
C ILE A 373 -21.83 -3.14 19.46
N THR A 374 -22.10 -2.76 18.21
CA THR A 374 -23.23 -3.31 17.45
C THR A 374 -22.75 -4.07 16.21
N GLY A 375 -21.50 -4.50 16.13
CA GLY A 375 -20.98 -5.15 14.93
C GLY A 375 -19.89 -6.17 15.22
N SER A 376 -19.64 -6.99 14.21
CA SER A 376 -18.65 -8.06 14.16
C SER A 376 -17.65 -7.84 13.03
N ASN A 377 -16.64 -8.70 12.93
CA ASN A 377 -15.65 -8.67 11.88
C ASN A 377 -16.12 -9.51 10.68
N PRO A 378 -16.43 -8.89 9.51
CA PRO A 378 -17.03 -9.58 8.37
C PRO A 378 -16.11 -10.61 7.68
N LEU A 379 -14.86 -10.73 8.14
CA LEU A 379 -13.85 -11.65 7.63
C LEU A 379 -13.50 -12.78 8.63
N LEU A 380 -14.06 -12.76 9.84
CA LEU A 380 -13.81 -13.75 10.89
C LEU A 380 -15.12 -14.33 11.41
N LYS A 381 -15.23 -15.66 11.35
CA LYS A 381 -16.45 -16.38 11.76
C LYS A 381 -16.85 -16.22 13.23
N ASP A 382 -15.93 -15.76 14.05
CA ASP A 382 -15.94 -15.80 15.51
C ASP A 382 -15.07 -14.61 15.94
N THR A 383 -15.74 -13.48 16.16
CA THR A 383 -15.11 -12.16 16.34
C THR A 383 -14.44 -12.03 17.70
N ASP A 384 -15.09 -12.51 18.76
CA ASP A 384 -14.60 -12.40 20.13
C ASP A 384 -13.79 -13.64 20.60
N GLY A 385 -13.82 -14.73 19.84
CA GLY A 385 -13.02 -15.92 20.05
C GLY A 385 -13.56 -16.86 21.12
N ASP A 386 -14.86 -16.82 21.41
CA ASP A 386 -15.50 -17.63 22.44
C ASP A 386 -15.92 -19.04 21.97
N TYR A 387 -15.71 -19.35 20.67
CA TYR A 387 -16.07 -20.57 19.95
C TYR A 387 -17.52 -20.69 19.47
N ILE A 388 -18.33 -19.65 19.61
CA ILE A 388 -19.59 -19.48 18.88
C ILE A 388 -19.29 -18.66 17.62
N THR A 389 -20.10 -18.83 16.57
CA THR A 389 -19.93 -18.03 15.36
C THR A 389 -20.87 -16.85 15.35
N ASP A 390 -20.44 -15.67 14.91
CA ASP A 390 -21.19 -14.41 14.96
C ASP A 390 -22.64 -14.56 14.43
N GLY A 391 -22.80 -15.28 13.32
CA GLY A 391 -24.11 -15.61 12.75
C GLY A 391 -25.05 -16.46 13.62
N GLU A 392 -24.52 -17.38 14.44
CA GLU A 392 -25.29 -18.16 15.42
C GLU A 392 -25.68 -17.28 16.62
N GLU A 393 -24.77 -16.40 17.04
CA GLU A 393 -25.01 -15.48 18.16
C GLU A 393 -26.09 -14.47 17.84
N CYS A 394 -26.15 -14.00 16.58
CA CYS A 394 -27.19 -13.07 16.14
C CYS A 394 -28.53 -13.75 15.83
N VAL A 395 -28.53 -15.05 15.50
CA VAL A 395 -29.73 -15.79 15.09
C VAL A 395 -29.82 -17.11 15.85
N SER A 396 -30.74 -17.18 16.83
CA SER A 396 -31.01 -18.38 17.62
C SER A 396 -31.07 -19.66 16.78
N GLY A 397 -30.02 -20.47 16.86
CA GLY A 397 -29.88 -21.70 16.08
C GLY A 397 -30.28 -22.95 16.87
N GLU A 398 -29.37 -23.92 16.99
CA GLU A 398 -29.70 -25.24 17.57
C GLU A 398 -29.60 -25.27 19.11
N ASP A 399 -28.76 -24.43 19.70
CA ASP A 399 -28.61 -24.28 21.16
C ASP A 399 -29.74 -23.46 21.80
N GLY A 400 -30.33 -22.53 21.05
CA GLY A 400 -31.43 -21.67 21.49
C GLY A 400 -31.00 -20.38 22.19
N TYR A 401 -29.70 -20.05 22.17
CA TYR A 401 -29.14 -18.82 22.74
C TYR A 401 -28.87 -17.78 21.64
N VAL A 402 -28.75 -16.52 22.05
CA VAL A 402 -28.43 -15.35 21.22
C VAL A 402 -27.54 -14.50 22.11
N THR A 403 -26.23 -14.57 21.87
CA THR A 403 -25.16 -13.88 22.59
C THR A 403 -24.63 -12.72 21.73
N ASP A 404 -23.59 -12.04 22.18
CA ASP A 404 -23.08 -10.83 21.55
C ASP A 404 -21.73 -11.10 20.85
N PRO A 405 -21.63 -11.03 19.51
CA PRO A 405 -20.41 -11.41 18.79
C PRO A 405 -19.12 -10.65 19.14
N SER A 406 -19.25 -9.52 19.83
CA SER A 406 -18.10 -8.74 20.30
C SER A 406 -17.76 -8.95 21.78
N ASN A 407 -18.55 -9.74 22.51
CA ASN A 407 -18.41 -9.93 23.94
C ASN A 407 -18.45 -11.42 24.31
N PRO A 408 -17.30 -12.02 24.66
CA PRO A 408 -17.19 -13.47 24.81
C PRO A 408 -17.80 -14.01 26.10
N ASP A 409 -18.24 -13.16 27.03
CA ASP A 409 -18.77 -13.51 28.36
C ASP A 409 -20.00 -12.63 28.65
N SER A 410 -21.18 -13.15 28.34
CA SER A 410 -22.46 -12.42 28.35
C SER A 410 -22.91 -12.00 29.74
N ASP A 411 -22.58 -12.77 30.79
CA ASP A 411 -23.00 -12.47 32.16
C ASP A 411 -21.90 -11.95 33.10
N GLY A 412 -20.65 -11.99 32.64
CA GLY A 412 -19.48 -11.41 33.28
C GLY A 412 -18.96 -12.23 34.46
N ASP A 413 -19.16 -13.54 34.48
CA ASP A 413 -18.67 -14.41 35.54
C ASP A 413 -17.24 -14.95 35.32
N GLY A 414 -16.67 -14.70 34.14
CA GLY A 414 -15.30 -15.02 33.76
C GLY A 414 -15.17 -16.28 32.90
N ILE A 415 -16.27 -16.93 32.54
CA ILE A 415 -16.31 -18.07 31.63
C ILE A 415 -16.90 -17.61 30.28
N PRO A 416 -16.32 -18.01 29.13
CA PRO A 416 -16.88 -17.66 27.84
C PRO A 416 -18.17 -18.41 27.48
N ASP A 417 -19.10 -17.76 26.77
CA ASP A 417 -20.42 -18.32 26.44
C ASP A 417 -20.28 -19.65 25.68
N GLY A 418 -19.37 -19.74 24.70
CA GLY A 418 -19.13 -20.97 23.97
C GLY A 418 -18.56 -22.12 24.82
N TRP A 419 -17.80 -21.83 25.88
CA TRP A 419 -17.36 -22.85 26.85
C TRP A 419 -18.54 -23.33 27.70
N GLU A 420 -19.41 -22.41 28.12
CA GLU A 420 -20.62 -22.75 28.86
C GLU A 420 -21.55 -23.65 28.06
N LEU A 421 -21.80 -23.31 26.79
CA LEU A 421 -22.60 -24.14 25.88
C LEU A 421 -22.00 -25.54 25.68
N MET A 422 -20.67 -25.66 25.57
CA MET A 422 -19.98 -26.94 25.46
C MET A 422 -20.31 -27.89 26.63
N TYR A 423 -20.40 -27.34 27.84
CA TYR A 423 -20.70 -28.09 29.06
C TYR A 423 -22.17 -28.00 29.53
N SER A 424 -23.05 -27.45 28.68
CA SER A 424 -24.49 -27.28 28.95
C SER A 424 -24.78 -26.44 30.21
N LEU A 425 -24.02 -25.37 30.37
CA LEU A 425 -24.25 -24.24 31.28
C LEU A 425 -25.08 -23.16 30.56
N ASP A 426 -25.54 -22.14 31.28
CA ASP A 426 -26.40 -21.06 30.77
C ASP A 426 -25.62 -19.74 30.68
N PRO A 427 -25.29 -19.22 29.47
CA PRO A 427 -24.50 -17.99 29.28
C PRO A 427 -25.04 -16.70 29.91
N PHE A 428 -26.21 -16.76 30.54
CA PHE A 428 -26.85 -15.65 31.21
C PHE A 428 -27.04 -15.90 32.73
N ASP A 429 -26.47 -16.97 33.30
CA ASP A 429 -26.51 -17.31 34.72
C ASP A 429 -25.14 -17.25 35.38
N SER A 430 -24.79 -16.05 35.87
CA SER A 430 -23.48 -15.74 36.50
C SER A 430 -23.14 -16.55 37.77
N ASN A 431 -24.02 -17.47 38.18
CA ASN A 431 -23.73 -18.43 39.24
C ASN A 431 -23.01 -19.65 38.70
N ASP A 432 -23.02 -19.92 37.40
CA ASP A 432 -22.41 -21.09 36.78
C ASP A 432 -20.90 -21.10 37.03
N GLY A 433 -20.21 -19.97 36.95
CA GLY A 433 -18.78 -19.89 37.24
C GLY A 433 -18.38 -20.19 38.68
N ASN A 434 -19.29 -20.07 39.66
CA ASN A 434 -19.02 -20.40 41.07
C ASN A 434 -19.53 -21.79 41.47
N GLN A 435 -20.07 -22.58 40.53
CA GLN A 435 -20.51 -23.94 40.82
C GLN A 435 -19.33 -24.91 40.73
N ASP A 436 -19.37 -25.94 41.57
CA ASP A 436 -18.51 -27.12 41.52
C ASP A 436 -19.44 -28.30 41.16
N LEU A 437 -19.43 -28.68 39.89
CA LEU A 437 -20.44 -29.55 39.29
C LEU A 437 -20.15 -31.04 39.52
N ASP A 438 -18.89 -31.43 39.61
CA ASP A 438 -18.43 -32.80 39.83
C ASP A 438 -17.97 -33.08 41.28
N GLY A 439 -17.76 -32.03 42.08
CA GLY A 439 -17.49 -32.11 43.51
C GLY A 439 -16.07 -32.57 43.82
N ASP A 440 -15.10 -32.13 43.03
CA ASP A 440 -13.70 -32.54 43.08
C ASP A 440 -12.82 -31.73 44.07
N GLY A 441 -13.39 -30.69 44.69
CA GLY A 441 -12.74 -29.92 45.75
C GLY A 441 -12.19 -30.77 46.92
N TRP A 442 -11.11 -30.29 47.56
CA TRP A 442 -10.34 -31.04 48.57
C TRP A 442 -10.25 -30.33 49.93
N ASP A 443 -10.43 -31.06 51.03
CA ASP A 443 -10.41 -30.54 52.42
C ASP A 443 -8.97 -30.27 52.88
N PHE A 444 -8.31 -29.27 52.28
CA PHE A 444 -6.92 -28.91 52.57
C PHE A 444 -6.67 -28.58 54.05
N ASN A 445 -7.67 -28.03 54.74
CA ASN A 445 -7.54 -27.70 56.16
C ASN A 445 -7.89 -28.87 57.10
N ARG A 446 -8.41 -29.98 56.55
CA ARG A 446 -8.70 -31.25 57.23
C ARG A 446 -9.68 -31.11 58.38
N ASN A 447 -10.69 -30.24 58.25
CA ASN A 447 -11.72 -30.05 59.27
C ASN A 447 -12.95 -30.95 59.10
N GLY A 448 -13.00 -31.73 58.02
CA GLY A 448 -14.05 -32.67 57.65
C GLY A 448 -15.20 -32.05 56.85
N THR A 449 -15.03 -30.85 56.32
CA THR A 449 -15.99 -30.17 55.43
C THR A 449 -15.26 -29.37 54.36
N ILE A 450 -15.68 -29.52 53.10
CA ILE A 450 -15.27 -28.64 52.00
C ILE A 450 -15.90 -27.27 52.21
N GLU A 451 -15.08 -26.24 52.38
CA GLU A 451 -15.48 -24.84 52.42
C GLU A 451 -15.42 -24.20 51.02
N PRO A 452 -16.09 -23.08 50.74
CA PRO A 452 -16.10 -22.47 49.40
C PRO A 452 -14.74 -22.04 48.82
N TRP A 453 -13.66 -22.08 49.60
CA TRP A 453 -12.30 -21.82 49.13
C TRP A 453 -11.52 -23.12 48.84
N GLU A 454 -12.15 -24.26 49.11
CA GLU A 454 -11.65 -25.63 48.90
C GLU A 454 -12.41 -26.34 47.77
N GLU A 455 -13.46 -25.71 47.24
CA GLU A 455 -14.14 -26.12 46.00
C GLU A 455 -13.24 -25.78 44.81
N PHE A 456 -13.34 -26.55 43.73
CA PHE A 456 -12.73 -26.22 42.44
C PHE A 456 -13.87 -25.91 41.48
N THR A 457 -14.03 -24.63 41.21
CA THR A 457 -15.22 -24.09 40.53
C THR A 457 -15.11 -24.23 39.02
N ASN A 458 -16.23 -24.15 38.30
CA ASN A 458 -16.26 -24.14 36.83
C ASN A 458 -15.35 -23.04 36.21
N TYR A 459 -15.13 -21.92 36.92
CA TYR A 459 -14.19 -20.91 36.47
C TYR A 459 -12.73 -21.35 36.63
N GLU A 460 -12.39 -22.02 37.73
CA GLU A 460 -11.05 -22.58 37.94
C GLU A 460 -10.77 -23.73 36.97
N GLU A 461 -11.78 -24.54 36.70
CA GLU A 461 -11.83 -25.54 35.64
C GLU A 461 -11.49 -24.95 34.26
N TYR A 462 -12.19 -23.88 33.85
CA TYR A 462 -11.91 -23.17 32.60
C TYR A 462 -10.45 -22.67 32.53
N LEU A 463 -9.93 -22.07 33.62
CA LEU A 463 -8.56 -21.58 33.68
C LEU A 463 -7.50 -22.70 33.60
N ASN A 464 -7.83 -23.91 34.08
CA ASN A 464 -6.94 -25.07 34.04
C ASN A 464 -7.21 -25.99 32.84
N GLY A 465 -8.25 -25.72 32.04
CA GLY A 465 -8.60 -26.49 30.85
C GLY A 465 -9.19 -27.87 31.14
N THR A 466 -9.79 -28.07 32.32
CA THR A 466 -10.41 -29.32 32.76
C THR A 466 -11.90 -29.41 32.37
N ASP A 467 -12.53 -30.56 32.59
CA ASP A 467 -13.96 -30.80 32.29
C ASP A 467 -14.81 -30.70 33.57
N PRO A 468 -15.74 -29.72 33.70
CA PRO A 468 -16.43 -29.40 34.96
C PRO A 468 -17.39 -30.49 35.42
N ARG A 469 -17.51 -31.55 34.64
CA ARG A 469 -18.35 -32.70 34.93
C ARG A 469 -17.51 -33.96 35.19
N ASN A 470 -16.19 -33.84 35.27
CA ASN A 470 -15.25 -34.93 35.42
C ASN A 470 -14.09 -34.57 36.36
N ASN A 471 -14.21 -35.04 37.60
CA ASN A 471 -13.35 -34.74 38.73
C ASN A 471 -11.89 -35.25 38.65
N ASP A 472 -11.43 -35.72 37.50
CA ASP A 472 -10.13 -36.36 37.20
C ASP A 472 -10.01 -36.38 35.66
N THR A 473 -9.64 -35.25 35.09
CA THR A 473 -9.68 -34.97 33.64
C THR A 473 -8.76 -35.88 32.85
N ASP A 474 -7.56 -36.15 33.36
CA ASP A 474 -6.58 -37.00 32.69
C ASP A 474 -6.68 -38.50 33.03
N GLY A 475 -7.49 -38.84 34.04
CA GLY A 475 -7.82 -40.19 34.46
C GLY A 475 -6.69 -40.89 35.21
N ASP A 476 -5.83 -40.13 35.89
CA ASP A 476 -4.63 -40.64 36.52
C ASP A 476 -4.82 -41.11 37.97
N GLY A 477 -5.94 -40.69 38.58
CA GLY A 477 -6.39 -41.00 39.92
C GLY A 477 -6.28 -39.86 40.94
N MET A 478 -5.68 -38.72 40.59
CA MET A 478 -5.69 -37.48 41.37
C MET A 478 -6.86 -36.58 40.90
N PRO A 479 -7.56 -35.87 41.79
CA PRO A 479 -8.59 -34.92 41.39
C PRO A 479 -8.04 -33.60 40.86
N ASP A 480 -8.69 -33.04 39.84
CA ASP A 480 -8.29 -31.79 39.18
C ASP A 480 -8.10 -30.64 40.20
N GLY A 481 -9.03 -30.48 41.15
CA GLY A 481 -8.95 -29.49 42.21
C GLY A 481 -7.79 -29.68 43.20
N TRP A 482 -7.36 -30.93 43.42
CA TRP A 482 -6.16 -31.20 44.25
C TRP A 482 -4.89 -30.84 43.50
N GLU A 483 -4.81 -31.22 42.23
CA GLU A 483 -3.68 -30.93 41.35
C GLU A 483 -3.51 -29.43 41.12
N GLY A 484 -4.61 -28.74 40.77
CA GLY A 484 -4.65 -27.30 40.56
C GLY A 484 -4.20 -26.51 41.79
N TYR A 485 -4.59 -26.92 42.99
CA TYR A 485 -4.16 -26.26 44.23
C TYR A 485 -2.64 -26.36 44.47
N TYR A 486 -2.05 -27.52 44.18
CA TYR A 486 -0.61 -27.75 44.33
C TYR A 486 0.23 -27.35 43.11
N GLY A 487 -0.42 -26.92 42.03
CA GLY A 487 0.24 -26.46 40.81
C GLY A 487 0.78 -27.61 39.94
N LEU A 488 0.14 -28.77 40.04
CA LEU A 488 0.27 -29.90 39.13
C LEU A 488 -0.58 -29.66 37.87
N ASP A 489 -0.40 -30.46 36.83
CA ASP A 489 -1.09 -30.30 35.55
C ASP A 489 -2.24 -31.33 35.42
N PRO A 490 -3.50 -30.95 35.73
CA PRO A 490 -4.64 -31.87 35.75
C PRO A 490 -5.04 -32.43 34.37
N ASN A 491 -4.33 -32.02 33.31
CA ASN A 491 -4.49 -32.57 31.96
C ASN A 491 -3.39 -33.58 31.59
N SER A 492 -2.50 -33.93 32.53
CA SER A 492 -1.27 -34.67 32.23
C SER A 492 -0.91 -35.72 33.29
N ALA A 493 -1.41 -36.93 33.06
CA ALA A 493 -1.20 -38.13 33.89
C ALA A 493 0.26 -38.59 34.13
N ASP A 494 1.24 -37.89 33.56
CA ASP A 494 2.68 -38.13 33.74
C ASP A 494 3.22 -37.53 35.05
N ASP A 495 2.61 -36.45 35.56
CA ASP A 495 3.13 -35.71 36.71
C ASP A 495 2.89 -36.43 38.05
N LYS A 496 1.90 -37.33 38.11
CA LYS A 496 1.70 -38.21 39.27
C LYS A 496 2.90 -39.06 39.65
N GLU A 497 3.75 -39.39 38.66
CA GLU A 497 4.96 -40.22 38.83
C GLU A 497 6.19 -39.36 39.16
N TRP A 498 6.03 -38.03 39.22
CA TRP A 498 7.09 -37.12 39.59
C TRP A 498 7.21 -37.03 41.10
N ASP A 499 8.42 -36.74 41.54
CA ASP A 499 8.78 -36.52 42.94
C ASP A 499 9.37 -35.11 42.96
N ASN A 500 8.50 -34.13 43.22
CA ASN A 500 8.74 -32.73 42.87
C ASN A 500 9.57 -32.00 43.92
N ASP A 501 9.45 -32.40 45.18
CA ASP A 501 10.26 -31.91 46.30
C ASP A 501 11.44 -32.83 46.65
N SER A 502 11.54 -34.00 46.03
CA SER A 502 12.68 -34.93 46.13
C SER A 502 12.89 -35.45 47.54
N ASP A 503 11.80 -35.80 48.22
CA ASP A 503 11.75 -36.16 49.63
C ASP A 503 11.78 -37.69 49.88
N GLY A 504 11.82 -38.47 48.80
CA GLY A 504 12.02 -39.91 48.84
C GLY A 504 13.28 -40.36 49.60
N TYR A 505 13.31 -41.64 49.99
CA TYR A 505 14.34 -42.19 50.87
C TYR A 505 15.33 -43.12 50.16
N ASP A 506 16.60 -42.69 50.09
CA ASP A 506 17.75 -43.48 49.57
C ASP A 506 18.11 -44.62 50.54
N SER A 507 17.39 -45.73 50.40
CA SER A 507 17.48 -46.89 51.28
C SER A 507 18.76 -47.69 51.08
N ASP A 508 19.32 -47.71 49.86
CA ASP A 508 20.52 -48.48 49.51
C ASP A 508 21.83 -47.69 49.64
N ARG A 509 21.71 -46.37 49.83
CA ARG A 509 22.78 -45.40 50.12
C ARG A 509 23.77 -45.25 48.98
N ASP A 510 23.31 -45.40 47.74
CA ASP A 510 24.15 -45.18 46.57
C ASP A 510 24.26 -43.70 46.16
N GLY A 511 23.44 -42.84 46.78
CA GLY A 511 23.43 -41.39 46.62
C GLY A 511 22.48 -40.89 45.53
N GLU A 512 21.63 -41.74 44.96
CA GLU A 512 20.62 -41.39 43.96
C GLU A 512 19.29 -42.09 44.29
N LEU A 513 18.16 -41.39 44.21
CA LEU A 513 16.84 -42.03 44.39
C LEU A 513 16.48 -42.87 43.15
N SER A 514 16.40 -44.19 43.32
CA SER A 514 15.86 -45.07 42.30
C SER A 514 14.33 -44.87 42.16
N PRO A 515 13.69 -45.31 41.06
CA PRO A 515 12.24 -45.16 40.91
C PRO A 515 11.40 -45.80 42.02
N ASP A 516 11.91 -46.82 42.72
CA ASP A 516 11.21 -47.47 43.84
C ASP A 516 11.47 -46.75 45.18
N GLU A 517 12.32 -45.72 45.22
CA GLU A 517 12.73 -44.95 46.42
C GLU A 517 12.21 -43.51 46.41
N LYS A 518 11.59 -43.10 45.31
CA LYS A 518 10.87 -41.82 45.21
C LYS A 518 9.60 -41.87 46.04
N PHE A 519 9.18 -40.70 46.51
CA PHE A 519 7.82 -40.51 46.99
C PHE A 519 7.12 -39.61 45.97
N THR A 520 6.22 -40.21 45.21
CA THR A 520 5.62 -39.58 44.04
C THR A 520 4.44 -38.70 44.42
N ASN A 521 4.07 -37.73 43.56
CA ASN A 521 2.89 -36.88 43.76
C ASN A 521 1.60 -37.70 43.98
N TYR A 522 1.47 -38.87 43.35
CA TYR A 522 0.35 -39.77 43.61
C TYR A 522 0.39 -40.40 45.01
N GLU A 523 1.58 -40.74 45.50
CA GLU A 523 1.76 -41.29 46.85
C GLU A 523 1.54 -40.20 47.92
N GLU A 524 1.95 -38.98 47.63
CA GLU A 524 1.63 -37.76 48.39
C GLU A 524 0.11 -37.57 48.52
N PHE A 525 -0.61 -37.61 47.40
CA PHE A 525 -2.07 -37.55 47.38
C PHE A 525 -2.72 -38.64 48.27
N LEU A 526 -2.23 -39.88 48.19
CA LEU A 526 -2.74 -40.99 49.00
C LEU A 526 -2.42 -40.85 50.50
N ALA A 527 -1.32 -40.16 50.84
CA ALA A 527 -0.89 -39.87 52.20
C ALA A 527 -1.49 -38.58 52.78
N ASP A 528 -2.16 -37.75 51.96
CA ASP A 528 -2.67 -36.41 52.31
C ASP A 528 -1.54 -35.46 52.73
N THR A 529 -0.37 -35.62 52.11
CA THR A 529 0.84 -34.80 52.25
C THR A 529 0.93 -33.74 51.12
N ASN A 530 1.91 -32.85 51.20
CA ASN A 530 2.09 -31.73 50.29
C ASN A 530 3.20 -32.00 49.26
N PRO A 531 2.87 -32.22 47.98
CA PRO A 531 3.83 -32.67 46.96
C PRO A 531 4.88 -31.62 46.57
N SER A 532 4.82 -30.42 47.17
CA SER A 532 5.77 -29.33 46.96
C SER A 532 6.62 -29.06 48.22
N ARG A 533 6.43 -29.84 49.27
CA ARG A 533 7.08 -29.67 50.57
C ARG A 533 7.44 -31.02 51.16
N ALA A 534 8.73 -31.34 51.05
CA ALA A 534 9.34 -32.55 51.57
C ALA A 534 9.06 -32.92 53.04
N ASP A 535 8.58 -31.98 53.86
CA ASP A 535 8.21 -32.17 55.25
C ASP A 535 6.90 -31.39 55.46
N THR A 536 5.79 -32.12 55.40
CA THR A 536 4.44 -31.54 55.40
C THR A 536 4.12 -30.87 56.72
N ASP A 537 4.37 -31.55 57.83
CA ASP A 537 3.99 -31.11 59.17
C ASP A 537 5.04 -30.25 59.91
N GLY A 538 6.26 -30.20 59.36
CA GLY A 538 7.35 -29.32 59.78
C GLY A 538 8.15 -29.82 60.98
N ASP A 539 8.22 -31.13 61.21
CA ASP A 539 8.92 -31.71 62.35
C ASP A 539 10.38 -32.16 62.08
N ASN A 540 10.84 -31.89 60.85
CA ASN A 540 12.15 -32.20 60.28
C ASN A 540 12.36 -33.67 59.88
N CYS A 541 11.30 -34.48 59.82
CA CYS A 541 11.33 -35.73 59.05
C CYS A 541 10.72 -35.51 57.67
N THR A 542 11.24 -36.15 56.62
CA THR A 542 10.57 -36.08 55.31
C THR A 542 9.42 -37.06 55.19
N ASP A 543 8.38 -36.67 54.43
CA ASP A 543 7.15 -37.46 54.29
C ASP A 543 7.47 -38.85 53.71
N GLY A 544 8.31 -38.90 52.67
CA GLY A 544 8.82 -40.14 52.08
C GLY A 544 9.61 -41.02 53.06
N TRP A 545 10.42 -40.44 53.95
CA TRP A 545 11.15 -41.18 54.99
C TRP A 545 10.22 -41.80 56.04
N GLU A 546 9.23 -41.04 56.48
CA GLU A 546 8.26 -41.48 57.49
C GLU A 546 7.38 -42.62 56.98
N ILE A 547 6.90 -42.51 55.75
CA ILE A 547 6.14 -43.56 55.08
C ILE A 547 7.00 -44.82 54.92
N TYR A 548 8.23 -44.69 54.42
CA TYR A 548 9.14 -45.83 54.26
C TYR A 548 9.33 -46.59 55.59
N TRP A 549 9.62 -45.88 56.69
CA TRP A 549 9.86 -46.54 57.98
C TRP A 549 8.59 -47.08 58.63
N ASN A 550 7.42 -46.51 58.34
CA ASN A 550 6.15 -47.10 58.73
C ASN A 550 5.88 -48.44 58.05
N GLU A 551 6.26 -48.59 56.78
CA GLU A 551 6.14 -49.86 56.05
C GLU A 551 7.16 -50.91 56.52
N HIS A 552 8.33 -50.44 57.00
CA HIS A 552 9.44 -51.28 57.44
C HIS A 552 9.50 -51.53 58.96
N LYS A 553 8.53 -51.03 59.74
CA LYS A 553 8.54 -51.18 61.19
C LYS A 553 8.34 -52.62 61.68
N PRO A 554 8.94 -53.01 62.83
CA PRO A 554 8.72 -54.31 63.43
C PRO A 554 7.25 -54.56 63.76
N ALA A 555 6.75 -55.78 63.57
CA ALA A 555 5.33 -56.11 63.80
C ALA A 555 4.84 -55.93 65.26
N ASN A 556 5.76 -55.75 66.21
CA ASN A 556 5.47 -55.47 67.62
C ASN A 556 5.56 -53.98 67.98
N GLU A 557 5.97 -53.13 67.05
CA GLU A 557 6.06 -51.69 67.24
C GLU A 557 4.66 -51.06 67.18
N THR A 558 4.43 -50.10 68.07
CA THR A 558 3.16 -49.35 68.19
C THR A 558 3.33 -47.87 67.89
N GLY A 559 4.57 -47.38 67.81
CA GLY A 559 4.92 -46.09 67.22
C GLY A 559 4.47 -46.00 65.76
N THR A 560 4.24 -44.77 65.33
CA THR A 560 3.93 -44.39 63.96
C THR A 560 4.66 -43.08 63.72
N LEU A 561 5.20 -42.95 62.52
CA LEU A 561 5.76 -41.73 61.94
C LEU A 561 4.70 -41.21 61.00
N ASP A 562 3.80 -40.37 61.49
CA ASP A 562 2.65 -39.87 60.75
C ASP A 562 3.04 -38.52 60.15
N PRO A 563 3.14 -38.38 58.81
CA PRO A 563 3.63 -37.15 58.15
C PRO A 563 2.72 -35.92 58.34
N LEU A 564 1.71 -36.06 59.20
CA LEU A 564 0.74 -35.05 59.59
C LEU A 564 0.74 -34.80 61.12
N ASP A 565 1.50 -35.55 61.94
CA ASP A 565 1.68 -35.37 63.39
C ASP A 565 3.05 -34.76 63.72
N GLY A 566 3.17 -33.43 63.60
CA GLY A 566 4.44 -32.70 63.76
C GLY A 566 5.06 -32.64 65.18
N ILE A 567 4.91 -33.73 65.93
CA ILE A 567 5.50 -34.02 67.24
C ILE A 567 6.33 -35.30 67.17
N ASP A 568 6.04 -36.24 66.27
CA ASP A 568 6.65 -37.57 66.34
C ASP A 568 8.08 -37.63 65.80
N GLY A 569 8.49 -36.73 64.90
CA GLY A 569 9.88 -36.47 64.54
C GLY A 569 10.76 -36.05 65.72
N SER A 570 10.18 -35.41 66.74
CA SER A 570 10.86 -35.07 68.00
C SER A 570 10.86 -36.22 69.03
N ARG A 571 10.22 -37.35 68.74
CA ARG A 571 10.25 -38.54 69.62
C ARG A 571 11.50 -39.35 69.32
N ASP A 572 11.93 -40.10 70.33
CA ASP A 572 13.05 -41.03 70.30
C ASP A 572 12.40 -42.41 70.60
N TYR A 573 12.02 -43.13 69.54
CA TYR A 573 11.16 -44.30 69.66
C TYR A 573 11.89 -45.53 70.19
N ASP A 574 13.15 -45.72 69.82
CA ASP A 574 13.98 -46.86 70.22
C ASP A 574 14.88 -46.59 71.44
N ASN A 575 14.96 -45.33 71.90
CA ASN A 575 15.65 -44.87 73.12
C ASN A 575 17.17 -45.07 73.07
N ASP A 576 17.77 -44.77 71.92
CA ASP A 576 19.17 -45.02 71.58
C ASP A 576 20.12 -43.82 71.88
N GLY A 577 19.57 -42.74 72.42
CA GLY A 577 20.33 -41.54 72.82
C GLY A 577 21.53 -41.81 73.75
N TRP A 578 22.27 -40.75 74.09
CA TRP A 578 23.59 -40.89 74.71
C TRP A 578 23.80 -40.03 75.96
N GLU A 579 24.76 -40.44 76.81
CA GLU A 579 25.18 -39.70 78.01
C GLU A 579 26.51 -38.97 77.76
N ASP A 580 26.55 -37.66 77.97
CA ASP A 580 27.76 -36.86 77.79
C ASP A 580 28.82 -37.05 78.88
N TRP A 581 30.01 -36.47 78.69
CA TRP A 581 31.10 -36.57 79.67
C TRP A 581 30.77 -35.92 81.04
N ASN A 582 29.71 -35.11 81.12
CA ASN A 582 29.21 -34.50 82.36
C ASN A 582 28.09 -35.33 83.01
N GLY A 583 27.66 -36.43 82.38
CA GLY A 583 26.58 -37.30 82.82
C GLY A 583 25.17 -36.79 82.48
N VAL A 584 25.05 -35.96 81.43
CA VAL A 584 23.76 -35.45 80.93
C VAL A 584 23.29 -36.34 79.78
N TRP A 585 22.05 -36.82 79.87
CA TRP A 585 21.39 -37.58 78.80
C TRP A 585 20.90 -36.65 77.70
N HIS A 586 21.19 -37.01 76.45
CA HIS A 586 20.69 -36.38 75.23
C HIS A 586 19.86 -37.41 74.47
N PHE A 587 18.65 -37.03 74.06
CA PHE A 587 17.80 -37.86 73.21
C PHE A 587 18.30 -37.78 71.77
N PHE A 588 18.10 -38.86 71.04
CA PHE A 588 18.34 -38.90 69.60
C PHE A 588 16.98 -39.07 68.91
N PRO A 589 16.37 -37.95 68.51
CA PRO A 589 15.02 -37.96 67.96
C PRO A 589 15.00 -38.46 66.51
N ASN A 590 13.84 -38.90 66.02
CA ASN A 590 13.65 -39.47 64.69
C ASN A 590 14.17 -38.58 63.54
N TRP A 591 14.02 -37.25 63.60
CA TRP A 591 14.60 -36.39 62.56
C TRP A 591 16.14 -36.49 62.49
N ARG A 592 16.80 -36.81 63.61
CA ARG A 592 18.25 -37.08 63.61
C ARG A 592 18.58 -38.48 63.09
N GLU A 593 17.69 -39.44 63.26
CA GLU A 593 17.80 -40.76 62.63
C GLU A 593 17.84 -40.62 61.11
N GLU A 594 16.98 -39.77 60.55
CA GLU A 594 17.01 -39.46 59.12
C GLU A 594 18.34 -38.80 58.71
N GLU A 595 18.78 -37.74 59.40
CA GLU A 595 20.05 -37.05 59.10
C GLU A 595 21.27 -38.00 59.19
N ALA A 596 21.27 -38.91 60.16
CA ALA A 596 22.33 -39.89 60.37
C ALA A 596 22.20 -41.16 59.52
N GLN A 597 21.09 -41.32 58.80
CA GLN A 597 20.73 -42.52 58.03
C GLN A 597 20.74 -43.79 58.91
N THR A 598 20.09 -43.72 60.07
CA THR A 598 19.94 -44.81 61.03
C THR A 598 18.46 -45.24 61.13
N ASN A 599 18.19 -46.37 61.79
CA ASN A 599 16.86 -46.99 61.83
C ASN A 599 16.11 -46.53 63.08
N PRO A 600 14.99 -45.78 62.96
CA PRO A 600 14.26 -45.23 64.10
C PRO A 600 13.56 -46.29 64.99
N TRP A 601 13.67 -47.56 64.60
CA TRP A 601 13.12 -48.70 65.34
C TRP A 601 14.20 -49.65 65.90
N ASP A 602 15.50 -49.37 65.70
CA ASP A 602 16.61 -50.23 66.12
C ASP A 602 17.79 -49.42 66.68
N PRO A 603 18.06 -49.49 67.99
CA PRO A 603 18.98 -48.57 68.68
C PRO A 603 20.49 -48.82 68.40
N ASP A 604 20.83 -49.66 67.41
CA ASP A 604 22.18 -50.10 67.02
C ASP A 604 22.10 -50.60 65.58
N THR A 605 21.93 -49.69 64.62
CA THR A 605 21.63 -50.00 63.21
C THR A 605 22.71 -50.87 62.56
N ASP A 606 23.98 -50.69 62.92
CA ASP A 606 25.10 -51.42 62.33
C ASP A 606 25.47 -52.71 63.11
N GLY A 607 24.93 -52.88 64.30
CA GLY A 607 25.06 -54.06 65.16
C GLY A 607 26.45 -54.22 65.77
N ASP A 608 27.24 -53.15 65.87
CA ASP A 608 28.58 -53.17 66.45
C ASP A 608 28.57 -53.10 67.99
N GLY A 609 27.41 -52.76 68.58
CA GLY A 609 27.17 -52.65 70.00
C GLY A 609 27.34 -51.25 70.59
N MET A 610 27.51 -50.22 69.75
CA MET A 610 27.29 -48.81 70.08
C MET A 610 25.86 -48.40 69.69
N THR A 611 25.35 -47.30 70.24
CA THR A 611 24.04 -46.79 69.84
C THR A 611 24.19 -45.74 68.76
N ASP A 612 23.23 -45.65 67.86
CA ASP A 612 23.28 -44.75 66.70
C ASP A 612 23.46 -43.28 67.14
N GLY A 613 22.73 -42.85 68.17
CA GLY A 613 22.87 -41.53 68.76
C GLY A 613 24.23 -41.24 69.39
N PHE A 614 24.96 -42.26 69.88
CA PHE A 614 26.34 -42.08 70.34
C PHE A 614 27.31 -41.92 69.16
N GLU A 615 27.08 -42.64 68.07
CA GLU A 615 27.94 -42.64 66.88
C GLU A 615 27.75 -41.38 66.02
N ALA A 616 26.52 -40.90 65.86
CA ALA A 616 26.22 -39.71 65.06
C ALA A 616 26.87 -38.43 65.61
N ASP A 617 27.01 -38.31 66.93
CA ASP A 617 27.54 -37.11 67.61
C ASP A 617 29.07 -37.17 67.92
N ASN A 618 29.79 -38.26 67.57
CA ASN A 618 31.23 -38.44 67.89
C ASN A 618 32.10 -38.93 66.71
#